data_AF-A0A8H4B550-F1
#
_entry.id   AF-A0A8H4B550-F1
#
_cell.length_a   1.000
_cell.length_b   1.000
_cell.length_c   1.000
_cell.angle_alpha   90.00
_cell.angle_beta   90.00
_cell.angle_gamma   90.00
#
_symmetry.space_group_name_H-M   'P 1'
#
loop_
_entity.id
_entity.type
_entity.pdbx_description
1 polymer ?
#
loop_
_entity_poly.entity_id
_entity_poly.type
_entity_poly.pdbx_seq_one_letter_code
_entity_poly.pdbx_strand_id
1 'polypeptide(L)'
;MLMSENSSGNNGHLTNNNQNINIGTINNRVDVNDHADYYDVVIRVGESPDVKKFQANSRMLSSRCSYFRTALSSSWARKENDIYIIEKPNISPKVFEIVLGYISNATVNWKMLEGADFLGIWLAAEEFMLDDLGRQVRDLFEKKSERLRPNFIQIFKLVYQNETLERFRTHCVDIINTTTWLQDASMLESLDESIFYSLFNDEDHFVHDGIIWNILIQWACAQTPKLDAHRPDKWSETNFETLKSRIGHFIPSIRFSLISRNDFYDNVLPFKSILPIDTTSNTALAFYSYLLDENGNPRSNEFKPASTLEDSKVVNHTHIAMIARWIDAGREGNFSSSTADSIRSFDAASNYTLEETSSTEEQESSAADSKNTKSDEKGNKIWKIRRILSFRKGKRSPNNDLRKNNNNKQNTSSDKNTPNKENNVHGTSIATSSPILGPSTSSTYHFKLIYRGSRDGFDVSSYNSKCKGKGPTVVVASLSHHRLIVGGYYPVSPVDDYPYSVFMGAVDSFIFSFGEGDNMEEESTISRVLKEHAHEAICRTVYGPGFGESDLIVKIGSNNVKNGVCKQKFYERKIIDVTDFTFDECEVFQVIKEEFKKNV
;
A
#
# COMPACT_ATOMS: atom_id res chain seq x y z
N MET A 1 -27.63 -46.56 31.55
CA MET A 1 -27.61 -47.84 32.31
C MET A 1 -26.14 -48.11 32.69
N LEU A 2 -25.88 -48.82 33.78
CA LEU A 2 -24.54 -48.94 34.39
C LEU A 2 -23.81 -50.27 34.05
N MET A 3 -22.54 -50.35 34.48
CA MET A 3 -21.64 -51.53 34.54
C MET A 3 -20.93 -51.89 33.22
N SER A 4 -19.59 -52.08 33.11
CA SER A 4 -18.54 -52.72 33.95
C SER A 4 -18.54 -54.26 33.83
N GLU A 5 -17.44 -55.04 33.85
CA GLU A 5 -15.98 -54.84 34.10
C GLU A 5 -15.21 -56.12 33.62
N ASN A 6 -13.88 -56.39 33.66
CA ASN A 6 -12.59 -55.74 34.02
C ASN A 6 -11.41 -56.51 33.31
N SER A 7 -10.14 -56.12 33.55
CA SER A 7 -8.86 -56.88 33.38
C SER A 7 -8.25 -57.04 31.96
N SER A 8 -6.92 -57.12 31.74
CA SER A 8 -5.72 -56.73 32.53
C SER A 8 -4.47 -56.65 31.59
N GLY A 9 -3.37 -55.93 31.94
CA GLY A 9 -2.25 -55.75 30.98
C GLY A 9 -0.89 -55.12 31.40
N ASN A 10 -0.71 -54.59 32.61
CA ASN A 10 0.57 -54.33 33.33
C ASN A 10 1.72 -53.41 32.75
N ASN A 11 2.08 -52.38 33.53
CA ASN A 11 3.39 -51.70 33.70
C ASN A 11 4.10 -50.91 32.57
N GLY A 12 4.55 -49.68 32.88
CA GLY A 12 5.31 -48.81 31.94
C GLY A 12 6.04 -47.53 32.46
N HIS A 13 5.96 -47.20 33.77
CA HIS A 13 6.76 -46.17 34.48
C HIS A 13 6.58 -44.65 34.16
N LEU A 14 6.73 -43.86 35.24
CA LEU A 14 7.01 -42.42 35.36
C LEU A 14 5.81 -41.44 35.36
N THR A 15 5.61 -40.85 36.55
CA THR A 15 4.59 -39.87 36.92
C THR A 15 5.10 -38.44 36.75
N ASN A 16 4.24 -37.53 36.27
CA ASN A 16 4.44 -36.10 36.45
C ASN A 16 3.11 -35.47 36.92
N ASN A 17 3.12 -34.80 38.08
CA ASN A 17 1.89 -34.42 38.78
C ASN A 17 1.31 -33.10 38.24
N ASN A 18 0.23 -33.19 37.45
CA ASN A 18 -0.65 -32.06 37.23
C ASN A 18 -1.46 -31.77 38.51
N GLN A 19 -1.15 -30.69 39.22
CA GLN A 19 -2.10 -30.04 40.12
C GLN A 19 -2.68 -28.80 39.45
N ASN A 20 -3.99 -28.84 39.17
CA ASN A 20 -4.75 -27.64 38.85
C ASN A 20 -4.72 -26.69 40.05
N ILE A 21 -4.33 -25.44 39.84
CA ILE A 21 -4.66 -24.35 40.76
C ILE A 21 -5.70 -23.48 40.07
N ASN A 22 -6.86 -23.36 40.72
CA ASN A 22 -8.03 -22.67 40.19
C ASN A 22 -7.88 -21.15 40.32
N ILE A 23 -8.56 -20.38 39.45
CA ILE A 23 -8.49 -18.91 39.47
C ILE A 23 -9.27 -18.40 40.70
N GLY A 24 -8.55 -17.74 41.61
CA GLY A 24 -9.11 -17.02 42.75
C GLY A 24 -8.49 -15.62 42.86
N THR A 25 -9.31 -14.64 43.21
CA THR A 25 -8.89 -13.23 43.32
C THR A 25 -7.95 -13.01 44.52
N ILE A 26 -6.65 -13.14 44.29
CA ILE A 26 -5.63 -12.94 45.31
C ILE A 26 -5.24 -11.46 45.35
N ASN A 27 -5.79 -10.74 46.32
CA ASN A 27 -5.09 -9.61 46.92
C ASN A 27 -3.88 -10.18 47.68
N ASN A 28 -2.67 -10.04 47.13
CA ASN A 28 -1.46 -10.11 47.94
C ASN A 28 -0.40 -9.17 47.37
N ARG A 29 0.36 -8.56 48.28
CA ARG A 29 1.70 -8.05 47.97
C ARG A 29 2.56 -9.23 47.54
N VAL A 30 3.42 -9.03 46.55
CA VAL A 30 4.60 -9.89 46.41
C VAL A 30 5.61 -9.35 47.40
N ASP A 31 5.89 -10.09 48.48
CA ASP A 31 6.98 -9.73 49.38
C ASP A 31 8.31 -9.93 48.65
N VAL A 32 9.03 -8.82 48.43
CA VAL A 32 10.36 -8.80 47.81
C VAL A 32 11.31 -8.12 48.79
N ASN A 33 12.03 -8.93 49.56
CA ASN A 33 13.11 -8.58 50.49
C ASN A 33 12.74 -7.71 51.71
N ASP A 34 13.37 -8.03 52.85
CA ASP A 34 13.11 -7.43 54.17
C ASP A 34 13.87 -6.10 54.40
N HIS A 35 13.86 -5.23 53.38
CA HIS A 35 14.39 -3.87 53.43
C HIS A 35 13.38 -2.94 52.74
N ALA A 36 12.89 -1.92 53.45
CA ALA A 36 12.02 -0.92 52.84
C ALA A 36 12.78 -0.20 51.69
N ASP A 37 12.30 -0.37 50.46
CA ASP A 37 13.07 -0.09 49.23
C ASP A 37 13.73 1.30 49.22
N TYR A 38 15.07 1.30 49.17
CA TYR A 38 15.86 2.51 48.99
C TYR A 38 15.74 3.01 47.55
N TYR A 39 14.73 3.85 47.32
CA TYR A 39 14.58 4.64 46.11
C TYR A 39 15.33 5.96 46.25
N ASP A 40 16.11 6.29 45.23
CA ASP A 40 16.85 7.55 45.07
C ASP A 40 16.44 8.29 43.78
N VAL A 41 15.45 7.76 43.04
CA VAL A 41 14.85 8.39 41.86
C VAL A 41 13.32 8.44 41.99
N VAL A 42 12.74 9.59 41.69
CA VAL A 42 11.29 9.80 41.53
C VAL A 42 11.01 10.30 40.11
N ILE A 43 10.25 9.52 39.36
CA ILE A 43 9.86 9.85 37.98
C ILE A 43 8.39 10.27 37.99
N ARG A 44 8.12 11.49 37.51
CA ARG A 44 6.77 12.07 37.40
C ARG A 44 6.31 11.95 35.96
N VAL A 45 5.18 11.29 35.72
CA VAL A 45 4.75 10.82 34.41
C VAL A 45 3.32 11.27 34.14
N GLY A 46 3.03 11.67 32.89
CA GLY A 46 1.74 12.16 32.46
C GLY A 46 1.51 13.65 32.73
N GLU A 47 0.40 14.17 32.23
CA GLU A 47 -0.04 15.57 32.39
C GLU A 47 -1.31 15.65 33.24
N SER A 48 -1.54 16.80 33.87
CA SER A 48 -2.72 17.03 34.72
C SER A 48 -4.03 16.79 33.95
N PRO A 49 -4.97 15.97 34.45
CA PRO A 49 -5.04 15.43 35.82
C PRO A 49 -4.34 14.07 36.04
N ASP A 50 -3.92 13.35 35.00
CA ASP A 50 -3.40 11.98 35.07
C ASP A 50 -1.87 11.94 35.28
N VAL A 51 -1.42 12.47 36.42
CA VAL A 51 0.00 12.47 36.81
C VAL A 51 0.30 11.40 37.84
N LYS A 52 1.07 10.37 37.46
CA LYS A 52 1.53 9.31 38.37
C LYS A 52 3.00 9.53 38.76
N LYS A 53 3.35 9.19 40.00
CA LYS A 53 4.72 9.15 40.49
C LYS A 53 5.20 7.70 40.54
N PHE A 54 6.40 7.46 40.06
CA PHE A 54 7.09 6.18 40.13
C PHE A 54 8.38 6.35 40.94
N GLN A 55 8.61 5.44 41.89
CA GLN A 55 9.83 5.38 42.70
C GLN A 55 10.73 4.29 42.12
N ALA A 56 12.03 4.57 42.01
CA ALA A 56 12.99 3.65 41.41
C ALA A 56 14.40 3.85 41.98
N ASN A 57 15.27 2.87 41.72
CA ASN A 57 16.68 2.90 42.11
C ASN A 57 17.58 3.27 40.92
N SER A 58 18.48 4.24 41.11
CA SER A 58 19.36 4.82 40.09
C SER A 58 20.31 3.79 39.48
N ARG A 59 20.81 2.85 40.28
CA ARG A 59 21.72 1.77 39.84
C ARG A 59 20.98 0.77 38.95
N MET A 60 19.76 0.40 39.32
CA MET A 60 18.89 -0.47 38.50
C MET A 60 18.66 0.19 37.13
N LEU A 61 18.11 1.41 37.12
CA LEU A 61 17.81 2.14 35.88
C LEU A 61 19.06 2.35 35.01
N SER A 62 20.17 2.80 35.60
CA SER A 62 21.42 3.07 34.86
C SER A 62 22.10 1.79 34.34
N SER A 63 21.91 0.65 35.01
CA SER A 63 22.45 -0.62 34.52
C SER A 63 21.71 -1.12 33.27
N ARG A 64 20.39 -0.89 33.19
CA ARG A 64 19.49 -1.45 32.16
C ARG A 64 19.04 -0.48 31.07
N CYS A 65 19.21 0.83 31.24
CA CYS A 65 18.79 1.84 30.27
C CYS A 65 19.85 2.93 30.08
N SER A 66 20.26 3.15 28.83
CA SER A 66 21.26 4.15 28.43
C SER A 66 20.78 5.59 28.66
N TYR A 67 19.49 5.88 28.43
CA TYR A 67 18.89 7.18 28.77
C TYR A 67 19.06 7.50 30.26
N PHE A 68 18.68 6.59 31.16
CA PHE A 68 18.76 6.86 32.59
C PHE A 68 20.21 6.93 33.08
N ARG A 69 21.11 6.08 32.56
CA ARG A 69 22.56 6.17 32.81
C ARG A 69 23.11 7.56 32.50
N THR A 70 22.70 8.13 31.36
CA THR A 70 23.12 9.48 30.94
C THR A 70 22.47 10.54 31.82
N ALA A 71 21.13 10.55 31.93
CA ALA A 71 20.39 11.59 32.63
C ALA A 71 20.71 11.70 34.14
N LEU A 72 21.08 10.59 34.79
CA LEU A 72 21.47 10.55 36.20
C LEU A 72 22.97 10.85 36.43
N SER A 73 23.82 10.79 35.40
CA SER A 73 25.26 11.10 35.51
C SER A 73 25.62 12.52 35.04
N SER A 74 24.90 13.07 34.06
CA SER A 74 25.23 14.35 33.41
C SER A 74 24.66 15.60 34.12
N SER A 75 24.16 15.46 35.35
CA SER A 75 23.39 16.49 36.10
C SER A 75 22.09 16.97 35.43
N TRP A 76 21.60 16.27 34.39
CA TRP A 76 20.30 16.54 33.76
C TRP A 76 19.11 16.31 34.70
N ALA A 77 19.14 15.24 35.50
CA ALA A 77 18.12 15.01 36.51
C ALA A 77 18.31 16.00 37.67
N ARG A 78 17.26 16.79 37.98
CA ARG A 78 17.25 17.67 39.16
C ARG A 78 17.40 16.82 40.43
N LYS A 79 18.18 17.26 41.41
CA LYS A 79 18.22 16.64 42.74
C LYS A 79 17.48 17.49 43.76
N GLU A 80 16.53 16.91 44.49
CA GLU A 80 15.81 17.54 45.61
C GLU A 80 15.91 16.61 46.82
N ASN A 81 16.48 17.06 47.94
CA ASN A 81 16.69 16.24 49.16
C ASN A 81 17.37 14.88 48.88
N ASP A 82 18.46 14.92 48.11
CA ASP A 82 19.21 13.76 47.60
C ASP A 82 18.45 12.75 46.73
N ILE A 83 17.19 13.02 46.37
CA ILE A 83 16.42 12.25 45.41
C ILE A 83 16.50 12.90 44.03
N TYR A 84 16.81 12.13 43.00
CA TYR A 84 16.73 12.58 41.60
C TYR A 84 15.27 12.66 41.14
N ILE A 85 14.90 13.76 40.50
CA ILE A 85 13.59 13.99 39.91
C ILE A 85 13.70 14.07 38.39
N ILE A 86 12.90 13.26 37.71
CA ILE A 86 12.78 13.23 36.25
C ILE A 86 11.30 13.43 35.89
N GLU A 87 11.01 14.28 34.92
CA GLU A 87 9.65 14.57 34.48
C GLU A 87 9.44 14.10 33.03
N LYS A 88 8.36 13.34 32.80
CA LYS A 88 7.96 12.75 31.51
C LYS A 88 6.47 12.98 31.25
N PRO A 89 6.04 14.24 31.02
CA PRO A 89 4.63 14.57 30.76
C PRO A 89 4.09 13.89 29.49
N ASN A 90 4.93 13.74 28.46
CA ASN A 90 4.53 13.21 27.15
C ASN A 90 4.19 11.71 27.13
N ILE A 91 4.41 10.98 28.24
CA ILE A 91 4.20 9.52 28.34
C ILE A 91 3.04 9.27 29.30
N SER A 92 2.09 8.41 28.93
CA SER A 92 0.99 8.06 29.84
C SER A 92 1.50 7.20 31.01
N PRO A 93 0.89 7.31 32.21
CA PRO A 93 1.23 6.44 33.35
C PRO A 93 1.21 4.95 33.02
N LYS A 94 0.21 4.47 32.25
CA LYS A 94 0.07 3.07 31.82
C LYS A 94 1.25 2.61 30.96
N VAL A 95 1.66 3.41 29.97
CA VAL A 95 2.80 3.12 29.08
C VAL A 95 4.11 3.10 29.87
N PHE A 96 4.34 4.09 30.74
CA PHE A 96 5.58 4.12 31.52
C PHE A 96 5.68 2.96 32.51
N GLU A 97 4.58 2.53 33.11
CA GLU A 97 4.55 1.36 34.02
C GLU A 97 4.98 0.08 33.30
N ILE A 98 4.55 -0.09 32.04
CA ILE A 98 4.99 -1.20 31.17
C ILE A 98 6.48 -1.08 30.83
N VAL A 99 6.96 0.13 30.48
CA VAL A 99 8.36 0.37 30.13
C VAL A 99 9.30 0.19 31.32
N LEU A 100 8.92 0.65 32.52
CA LEU A 100 9.66 0.43 33.77
C LEU A 100 9.69 -1.05 34.15
N GLY A 101 8.58 -1.77 33.93
CA GLY A 101 8.50 -3.22 34.02
C GLY A 101 9.47 -3.92 33.05
N TYR A 102 9.57 -3.45 31.81
CA TYR A 102 10.52 -3.97 30.82
C TYR A 102 11.98 -3.69 31.20
N ILE A 103 12.33 -2.48 31.65
CA ILE A 103 13.69 -2.14 32.11
C ILE A 103 14.13 -3.09 33.25
N SER A 104 13.20 -3.43 34.14
CA SER A 104 13.43 -4.36 35.26
C SER A 104 13.52 -5.83 34.80
N ASN A 105 12.55 -6.30 34.01
CA ASN A 105 12.26 -7.72 33.79
C ASN A 105 12.44 -8.20 32.34
N ALA A 106 12.94 -7.34 31.44
CA ALA A 106 13.19 -7.59 30.01
C ALA A 106 11.99 -8.15 29.21
N THR A 107 10.76 -7.98 29.70
CA THR A 107 9.54 -8.60 29.16
C THR A 107 8.35 -7.64 29.14
N VAL A 108 7.41 -7.85 28.20
CA VAL A 108 6.17 -7.07 28.05
C VAL A 108 4.98 -8.02 27.87
N ASN A 109 3.88 -7.74 28.58
CA ASN A 109 2.61 -8.46 28.41
C ASN A 109 1.74 -7.82 27.31
N TRP A 110 1.96 -8.23 26.07
CA TRP A 110 1.23 -7.74 24.89
C TRP A 110 -0.29 -8.00 24.89
N LYS A 111 -0.82 -8.81 25.82
CA LYS A 111 -2.24 -9.21 25.84
C LYS A 111 -3.20 -8.18 26.46
N MET A 112 -2.69 -7.19 27.21
CA MET A 112 -3.49 -6.23 27.98
C MET A 112 -3.39 -4.79 27.45
N LEU A 113 -2.95 -4.66 26.19
CA LEU A 113 -2.70 -3.38 25.54
C LEU A 113 -3.91 -2.92 24.72
N GLU A 114 -4.20 -1.63 24.80
CA GLU A 114 -5.14 -0.90 23.94
C GLU A 114 -4.36 -0.22 22.79
N GLY A 115 -5.04 0.30 21.76
CA GLY A 115 -4.36 0.85 20.57
C GLY A 115 -3.37 1.98 20.86
N ALA A 116 -3.68 2.83 21.85
CA ALA A 116 -2.77 3.88 22.30
C ALA A 116 -1.49 3.36 22.95
N ASP A 117 -1.53 2.17 23.59
CA ASP A 117 -0.37 1.62 24.29
C ASP A 117 0.70 1.12 23.31
N PHE A 118 0.33 0.52 22.18
CA PHE A 118 1.30 0.06 21.18
C PHE A 118 2.15 1.22 20.64
N LEU A 119 1.50 2.31 20.22
CA LEU A 119 2.19 3.51 19.74
C LEU A 119 2.95 4.21 20.87
N GLY A 120 2.38 4.25 22.08
CA GLY A 120 3.03 4.82 23.25
C GLY A 120 4.29 4.07 23.69
N ILE A 121 4.28 2.73 23.68
CA ILE A 121 5.45 1.89 23.99
C ILE A 121 6.53 2.06 22.92
N TRP A 122 6.16 2.19 21.64
CA TRP A 122 7.12 2.51 20.57
C TRP A 122 7.78 3.87 20.82
N LEU A 123 6.99 4.92 21.01
CA LEU A 123 7.47 6.29 21.29
C LEU A 123 8.38 6.33 22.53
N ALA A 124 7.97 5.66 23.61
CA ALA A 124 8.77 5.58 24.84
C ALA A 124 10.05 4.76 24.64
N ALA A 125 10.04 3.67 23.86
CA ALA A 125 11.24 2.90 23.56
C ALA A 125 12.27 3.73 22.77
N GLU A 126 11.82 4.56 21.84
CA GLU A 126 12.68 5.53 21.14
C GLU A 126 13.18 6.64 22.09
N GLU A 127 12.32 7.19 22.97
CA GLU A 127 12.70 8.24 23.93
C GLU A 127 13.68 7.75 25.02
N PHE A 128 13.59 6.48 25.42
CA PHE A 128 14.47 5.86 26.42
C PHE A 128 15.67 5.10 25.82
N MET A 129 15.82 5.08 24.50
CA MET A 129 16.88 4.33 23.78
C MET A 129 16.89 2.83 24.18
N LEU A 130 15.72 2.20 24.09
CA LEU A 130 15.48 0.78 24.38
C LEU A 130 15.34 0.01 23.07
N ASP A 131 16.44 -0.13 22.33
CA ASP A 131 16.45 -0.60 20.93
C ASP A 131 15.74 -1.94 20.73
N ASP A 132 15.91 -2.90 21.65
CA ASP A 132 15.26 -4.22 21.56
C ASP A 132 13.76 -4.18 21.88
N LEU A 133 13.27 -3.19 22.63
CA LEU A 133 11.83 -2.95 22.79
C LEU A 133 11.26 -2.24 21.56
N GLY A 134 11.98 -1.23 21.04
CA GLY A 134 11.60 -0.54 19.81
C GLY A 134 11.53 -1.49 18.61
N ARG A 135 12.48 -2.43 18.51
CA ARG A 135 12.47 -3.54 17.54
C ARG A 135 11.26 -4.45 17.76
N GLN A 136 11.01 -4.90 18.98
CA GLN A 136 9.86 -5.76 19.30
C GLN A 136 8.50 -5.14 18.95
N VAL A 137 8.30 -3.82 19.16
CA VAL A 137 7.04 -3.19 18.75
C VAL A 137 6.96 -3.06 17.23
N ARG A 138 8.03 -2.56 16.59
CA ARG A 138 8.13 -2.40 15.13
C ARG A 138 7.84 -3.73 14.39
N ASP A 139 8.44 -4.82 14.86
CA ASP A 139 8.20 -6.20 14.41
C ASP A 139 6.71 -6.57 14.36
N LEU A 140 5.88 -6.08 15.30
CA LEU A 140 4.44 -6.39 15.31
C LEU A 140 3.71 -5.75 14.12
N PHE A 141 4.11 -4.56 13.70
CA PHE A 141 3.52 -3.84 12.58
C PHE A 141 4.02 -4.40 11.26
N GLU A 142 5.35 -4.45 11.06
CA GLU A 142 5.99 -4.92 9.83
C GLU A 142 5.61 -6.38 9.48
N LYS A 143 5.39 -7.24 10.50
CA LYS A 143 5.00 -8.64 10.32
C LYS A 143 3.49 -8.88 10.43
N LYS A 144 2.67 -7.82 10.40
CA LYS A 144 1.19 -7.84 10.53
C LYS A 144 0.71 -8.81 11.61
N SER A 145 1.30 -8.70 12.80
CA SER A 145 1.01 -9.61 13.91
C SER A 145 -0.44 -9.45 14.38
N GLU A 146 -1.23 -10.53 14.34
CA GLU A 146 -2.62 -10.61 14.83
C GLU A 146 -2.82 -10.09 16.28
N ARG A 147 -1.76 -9.90 17.06
CA ARG A 147 -1.81 -9.17 18.36
C ARG A 147 -2.28 -7.71 18.23
N LEU A 148 -2.03 -7.06 17.09
CA LEU A 148 -2.48 -5.68 16.80
C LEU A 148 -3.95 -5.63 16.37
N ARG A 149 -4.43 -6.67 15.67
CA ARG A 149 -5.76 -6.71 15.02
C ARG A 149 -6.93 -6.25 15.91
N PRO A 150 -7.10 -6.71 17.17
CA PRO A 150 -8.21 -6.26 18.03
C PRO A 150 -8.21 -4.77 18.36
N ASN A 151 -7.05 -4.12 18.20
CA ASN A 151 -6.83 -2.70 18.48
C ASN A 151 -6.61 -1.87 17.21
N PHE A 152 -6.61 -2.47 16.02
CA PHE A 152 -6.13 -1.80 14.81
C PHE A 152 -6.96 -0.56 14.45
N ILE A 153 -8.29 -0.58 14.61
CA ILE A 153 -9.13 0.63 14.47
C ILE A 153 -8.71 1.75 15.42
N GLN A 154 -8.34 1.44 16.66
CA GLN A 154 -7.91 2.47 17.61
C GLN A 154 -6.57 3.07 17.19
N ILE A 155 -5.62 2.23 16.74
CA ILE A 155 -4.33 2.64 16.19
C ILE A 155 -4.55 3.53 14.96
N PHE A 156 -5.32 3.05 13.97
CA PHE A 156 -5.63 3.75 12.73
C PHE A 156 -6.29 5.11 12.98
N LYS A 157 -7.31 5.19 13.85
CA LYS A 157 -7.91 6.45 14.28
C LYS A 157 -6.90 7.39 14.93
N LEU A 158 -6.09 6.89 15.86
CA LEU A 158 -5.07 7.71 16.54
C LEU A 158 -4.03 8.26 15.56
N VAL A 159 -3.63 7.49 14.54
CA VAL A 159 -2.67 7.90 13.52
C VAL A 159 -3.25 8.95 12.57
N TYR A 160 -4.48 8.76 12.07
CA TYR A 160 -5.08 9.66 11.10
C TYR A 160 -5.69 10.94 11.71
N GLN A 161 -6.10 10.91 12.99
CA GLN A 161 -6.60 12.10 13.70
C GLN A 161 -5.48 12.96 14.31
N ASN A 162 -4.22 12.80 13.87
CA ASN A 162 -3.05 13.31 14.58
C ASN A 162 -1.78 13.48 13.71
N GLU A 163 -1.49 14.72 13.33
CA GLU A 163 -0.29 15.12 12.55
C GLU A 163 1.04 14.58 13.11
N THR A 164 1.19 14.43 14.43
CA THR A 164 2.47 13.96 15.01
C THR A 164 2.68 12.44 14.91
N LEU A 165 1.59 11.70 14.67
CA LEU A 165 1.61 10.26 14.43
C LEU A 165 1.59 9.91 12.94
N GLU A 166 1.60 10.92 12.05
CA GLU A 166 1.67 10.78 10.59
C GLU A 166 2.78 9.83 10.13
N ARG A 167 3.96 9.84 10.80
CA ARG A 167 5.07 8.91 10.55
C ARG A 167 4.73 7.41 10.73
N PHE A 168 3.56 7.09 11.27
CA PHE A 168 3.06 5.71 11.40
C PHE A 168 2.00 5.37 10.33
N ARG A 169 1.58 6.31 9.47
CA ARG A 169 0.62 6.04 8.37
C ARG A 169 1.14 4.95 7.45
N THR A 170 2.43 4.94 7.09
CA THR A 170 3.03 3.89 6.25
C THR A 170 2.76 2.48 6.77
N HIS A 171 2.88 2.28 8.09
CA HIS A 171 2.59 0.98 8.73
C HIS A 171 1.09 0.67 8.79
N CYS A 172 0.22 1.68 8.97
CA CYS A 172 -1.22 1.49 8.86
C CYS A 172 -1.63 1.12 7.42
N VAL A 173 -1.08 1.79 6.42
CA VAL A 173 -1.36 1.58 5.00
C VAL A 173 -0.90 0.21 4.52
N ASP A 174 0.31 -0.21 4.88
CA ASP A 174 0.82 -1.55 4.59
C ASP A 174 -0.08 -2.66 5.20
N ILE A 175 -0.58 -2.46 6.42
CA ILE A 175 -1.58 -3.35 7.05
C ILE A 175 -2.92 -3.31 6.29
N ILE A 176 -3.40 -2.14 5.87
CA ILE A 176 -4.69 -1.99 5.18
C ILE A 176 -4.67 -2.61 3.79
N ASN A 177 -3.60 -2.38 3.02
CA ASN A 177 -3.47 -2.90 1.65
C ASN A 177 -3.28 -4.43 1.61
N THR A 178 -2.72 -5.03 2.67
CA THR A 178 -2.33 -6.46 2.68
C THR A 178 -3.11 -7.35 3.64
N THR A 179 -4.08 -6.82 4.41
CA THR A 179 -4.89 -7.62 5.36
C THR A 179 -6.39 -7.35 5.25
N THR A 180 -7.19 -8.30 5.76
CA THR A 180 -8.66 -8.19 5.83
C THR A 180 -9.14 -7.52 7.13
N TRP A 181 -8.26 -6.90 7.91
CA TRP A 181 -8.57 -6.42 9.27
C TRP A 181 -9.66 -5.34 9.35
N LEU A 182 -9.93 -4.61 8.26
CA LEU A 182 -10.97 -3.58 8.19
C LEU A 182 -12.29 -4.05 7.53
N GLN A 183 -12.49 -5.34 7.28
CA GLN A 183 -13.72 -5.84 6.63
C GLN A 183 -14.95 -5.93 7.57
N ASP A 184 -14.78 -5.74 8.89
CA ASP A 184 -15.87 -5.81 9.86
C ASP A 184 -16.50 -4.42 10.13
N ALA A 185 -17.70 -4.22 9.58
CA ALA A 185 -18.50 -3.01 9.77
C ALA A 185 -18.71 -2.60 11.23
N SER A 186 -18.78 -3.56 12.17
CA SER A 186 -19.00 -3.26 13.59
C SER A 186 -17.82 -2.52 14.22
N MET A 187 -16.61 -2.69 13.69
CA MET A 187 -15.42 -1.98 14.14
C MET A 187 -15.34 -0.57 13.51
N LEU A 188 -15.93 -0.38 12.32
CA LEU A 188 -15.88 0.86 11.56
C LEU A 188 -16.89 1.92 12.03
N GLU A 189 -17.98 1.56 12.73
CA GLU A 189 -19.04 2.48 13.18
C GLU A 189 -18.52 3.76 13.88
N SER A 190 -17.35 3.68 14.53
CA SER A 190 -16.74 4.81 15.23
C SER A 190 -15.77 5.68 14.40
N LEU A 191 -15.49 5.37 13.13
CA LEU A 191 -14.64 6.21 12.27
C LEU A 191 -15.31 7.56 11.97
N ASP A 192 -14.48 8.59 11.88
CA ASP A 192 -14.87 9.97 11.57
C ASP A 192 -14.67 10.23 10.06
N GLU A 193 -15.56 11.00 9.43
CA GLU A 193 -15.52 11.33 8.00
C GLU A 193 -14.18 11.95 7.57
N SER A 194 -13.53 12.72 8.44
CA SER A 194 -12.19 13.31 8.22
C SER A 194 -11.11 12.29 7.85
N ILE A 195 -11.25 11.03 8.28
CA ILE A 195 -10.29 9.96 7.97
C ILE A 195 -10.38 9.58 6.48
N PHE A 196 -11.58 9.57 5.88
CA PHE A 196 -11.73 9.27 4.44
C PHE A 196 -11.16 10.38 3.57
N TYR A 197 -11.41 11.65 3.92
CA TYR A 197 -10.73 12.78 3.25
C TYR A 197 -9.21 12.67 3.35
N SER A 198 -8.68 12.15 4.46
CA SER A 198 -7.23 11.90 4.59
C SER A 198 -6.78 10.77 3.65
N LEU A 199 -7.50 9.63 3.60
CA LEU A 199 -7.19 8.50 2.72
C LEU A 199 -7.19 8.85 1.22
N PHE A 200 -8.06 9.77 0.78
CA PHE A 200 -8.13 10.17 -0.63
C PHE A 200 -6.99 11.12 -1.06
N ASN A 201 -6.53 11.98 -0.15
CA ASN A 201 -5.60 13.09 -0.44
C ASN A 201 -4.16 12.87 0.08
N ASP A 202 -3.85 11.73 0.70
CA ASP A 202 -2.50 11.39 1.15
C ASP A 202 -1.70 10.77 -0.02
N GLU A 203 -0.88 11.58 -0.67
CA GLU A 203 -0.01 11.17 -1.79
C GLU A 203 1.19 10.32 -1.31
N ASP A 204 1.70 10.57 -0.09
CA ASP A 204 2.82 9.82 0.51
C ASP A 204 2.41 8.42 1.03
N HIS A 205 1.12 8.21 1.34
CA HIS A 205 0.62 6.99 2.01
C HIS A 205 -0.54 6.33 1.25
N PHE A 206 -0.24 5.78 0.08
CA PHE A 206 -1.21 5.17 -0.83
C PHE A 206 -2.00 3.96 -0.25
N VAL A 207 -3.31 4.14 -0.01
CA VAL A 207 -4.28 3.03 0.11
C VAL A 207 -4.99 2.80 -1.22
N HIS A 208 -5.09 1.54 -1.68
CA HIS A 208 -5.76 1.19 -2.93
C HIS A 208 -7.22 1.69 -2.95
N ASP A 209 -7.62 2.42 -4.00
CA ASP A 209 -8.94 3.06 -4.09
C ASP A 209 -10.12 2.06 -3.97
N GLY A 210 -9.95 0.81 -4.42
CA GLY A 210 -10.92 -0.27 -4.20
C GLY A 210 -11.04 -0.72 -2.74
N ILE A 211 -9.95 -0.63 -1.97
CA ILE A 211 -9.95 -0.88 -0.52
C ILE A 211 -10.57 0.32 0.23
N ILE A 212 -10.31 1.55 -0.20
CA ILE A 212 -10.99 2.75 0.35
C ILE A 212 -12.51 2.62 0.15
N TRP A 213 -12.96 2.24 -1.05
CA TRP A 213 -14.37 1.95 -1.34
C TRP A 213 -14.95 0.89 -0.40
N ASN A 214 -14.25 -0.23 -0.20
CA ASN A 214 -14.69 -1.29 0.70
C ASN A 214 -14.87 -0.80 2.15
N ILE A 215 -13.89 -0.06 2.68
CA ILE A 215 -13.97 0.53 4.02
C ILE A 215 -15.11 1.55 4.11
N LEU A 216 -15.30 2.37 3.08
CA LEU A 216 -16.33 3.40 3.00
C LEU A 216 -17.75 2.80 2.96
N ILE A 217 -17.98 1.75 2.17
CA ILE A 217 -19.24 1.01 2.11
C ILE A 217 -19.55 0.35 3.48
N GLN A 218 -18.58 -0.33 4.08
CA GLN A 218 -18.78 -1.01 5.37
C GLN A 218 -19.01 0.00 6.51
N TRP A 219 -18.28 1.12 6.54
CA TRP A 219 -18.52 2.24 7.45
C TRP A 219 -19.93 2.82 7.29
N ALA A 220 -20.33 3.13 6.06
CA ALA A 220 -21.63 3.74 5.80
C ALA A 220 -22.79 2.81 6.11
N CYS A 221 -22.63 1.49 5.91
CA CYS A 221 -23.61 0.49 6.31
C CYS A 221 -23.71 0.31 7.84
N ALA A 222 -22.62 0.55 8.58
CA ALA A 222 -22.61 0.52 10.04
C ALA A 222 -23.36 1.70 10.69
N GLN A 223 -23.51 2.83 9.99
CA GLN A 223 -24.24 4.00 10.47
C GLN A 223 -25.75 3.76 10.60
N THR A 224 -26.43 4.49 11.49
CA THR A 224 -27.86 4.29 11.80
C THR A 224 -28.80 4.96 10.80
N PRO A 225 -29.89 4.31 10.33
CA PRO A 225 -30.21 2.88 10.46
C PRO A 225 -29.23 1.99 9.70
N LYS A 226 -28.85 0.85 10.31
CA LYS A 226 -27.83 -0.05 9.77
C LYS A 226 -28.33 -0.78 8.52
N LEU A 227 -27.43 -1.00 7.57
CA LEU A 227 -27.69 -1.68 6.30
C LEU A 227 -26.86 -2.97 6.21
N ASP A 228 -27.36 -3.99 5.51
CA ASP A 228 -26.63 -5.24 5.29
C ASP A 228 -25.72 -5.13 4.07
N ALA A 229 -24.46 -4.74 4.30
CA ALA A 229 -23.44 -4.57 3.27
C ALA A 229 -23.11 -5.86 2.49
N HIS A 230 -23.40 -7.04 3.06
CA HIS A 230 -23.14 -8.33 2.40
C HIS A 230 -24.30 -8.76 1.48
N ARG A 231 -25.42 -8.03 1.50
CA ARG A 231 -26.64 -8.37 0.77
C ARG A 231 -27.29 -7.20 -0.02
N PRO A 232 -26.53 -6.48 -0.86
CA PRO A 232 -27.12 -5.50 -1.78
C PRO A 232 -28.16 -6.14 -2.73
N ASP A 233 -28.10 -7.46 -2.94
CA ASP A 233 -29.11 -8.27 -3.66
C ASP A 233 -30.54 -8.14 -3.10
N LYS A 234 -30.68 -7.72 -1.83
CA LYS A 234 -31.97 -7.57 -1.14
C LYS A 234 -32.33 -6.14 -0.79
N TRP A 235 -31.58 -5.15 -1.27
CA TRP A 235 -31.81 -3.76 -0.91
C TRP A 235 -33.00 -3.16 -1.65
N SER A 236 -33.80 -2.37 -0.92
CA SER A 236 -34.78 -1.47 -1.52
C SER A 236 -34.10 -0.24 -2.10
N GLU A 237 -34.80 0.48 -2.98
CA GLU A 237 -34.40 1.81 -3.44
C GLU A 237 -34.12 2.77 -2.28
N THR A 238 -34.92 2.70 -1.20
CA THR A 238 -34.71 3.47 0.04
C THR A 238 -33.38 3.13 0.73
N ASN A 239 -32.91 1.88 0.69
CA ASN A 239 -31.60 1.51 1.24
C ASN A 239 -30.46 2.11 0.40
N PHE A 240 -30.57 2.07 -0.93
CA PHE A 240 -29.59 2.68 -1.82
C PHE A 240 -29.54 4.20 -1.68
N GLU A 241 -30.69 4.89 -1.64
CA GLU A 241 -30.73 6.34 -1.37
C GLU A 241 -30.23 6.68 0.04
N THR A 242 -30.46 5.82 1.05
CA THR A 242 -29.85 5.97 2.38
C THR A 242 -28.32 5.89 2.32
N LEU A 243 -27.75 4.90 1.62
CA LEU A 243 -26.30 4.80 1.43
C LEU A 243 -25.74 6.00 0.65
N LYS A 244 -26.39 6.38 -0.45
CA LYS A 244 -26.05 7.53 -1.30
C LYS A 244 -26.04 8.85 -0.52
N SER A 245 -26.98 9.02 0.41
CA SER A 245 -27.01 10.19 1.31
C SER A 245 -25.81 10.25 2.26
N ARG A 246 -25.20 9.10 2.60
CA ARG A 246 -24.02 9.01 3.48
C ARG A 246 -22.71 9.20 2.73
N ILE A 247 -22.56 8.62 1.54
CA ILE A 247 -21.27 8.57 0.84
C ILE A 247 -21.22 9.27 -0.52
N GLY A 248 -22.34 9.77 -1.05
CA GLY A 248 -22.41 10.38 -2.37
C GLY A 248 -21.46 11.56 -2.59
N HIS A 249 -21.04 12.23 -1.51
CA HIS A 249 -20.06 13.32 -1.55
C HIS A 249 -18.59 12.83 -1.63
N PHE A 250 -18.31 11.57 -1.26
CA PHE A 250 -17.00 10.93 -1.43
C PHE A 250 -16.81 10.28 -2.80
N ILE A 251 -17.89 9.83 -3.47
CA ILE A 251 -17.82 9.11 -4.76
C ILE A 251 -16.98 9.84 -5.83
N PRO A 252 -17.04 11.19 -5.98
CA PRO A 252 -16.18 11.91 -6.94
C PRO A 252 -14.67 11.89 -6.63
N SER A 253 -14.26 11.43 -5.43
CA SER A 253 -12.85 11.31 -5.03
C SER A 253 -12.26 9.91 -5.29
N ILE A 254 -13.04 9.00 -5.87
CA ILE A 254 -12.67 7.58 -6.05
C ILE A 254 -12.19 7.34 -7.48
N ARG A 255 -10.93 6.97 -7.63
CA ARG A 255 -10.34 6.65 -8.95
C ARG A 255 -10.78 5.27 -9.42
N PHE A 256 -11.99 5.18 -9.98
CA PHE A 256 -12.53 3.94 -10.56
C PHE A 256 -11.64 3.36 -11.68
N SER A 257 -10.79 4.18 -12.30
CA SER A 257 -9.75 3.74 -13.25
C SER A 257 -8.62 2.89 -12.63
N LEU A 258 -8.35 3.04 -11.33
CA LEU A 258 -7.31 2.30 -10.60
C LEU A 258 -7.85 1.08 -9.85
N ILE A 259 -9.17 0.88 -9.82
CA ILE A 259 -9.78 -0.32 -9.22
C ILE A 259 -9.57 -1.50 -10.17
N SER A 260 -9.01 -2.60 -9.65
CA SER A 260 -8.80 -3.83 -10.42
C SER A 260 -10.11 -4.36 -11.01
N ARG A 261 -10.04 -5.18 -12.07
CA ARG A 261 -11.25 -5.81 -12.64
C ARG A 261 -12.04 -6.52 -11.53
N ASN A 262 -11.39 -7.39 -10.76
CA ASN A 262 -12.09 -8.22 -9.79
C ASN A 262 -12.70 -7.36 -8.68
N ASP A 263 -11.96 -6.39 -8.13
CA ASP A 263 -12.47 -5.52 -7.07
C ASP A 263 -13.66 -4.66 -7.52
N PHE A 264 -13.68 -4.27 -8.81
CA PHE A 264 -14.82 -3.54 -9.38
C PHE A 264 -16.06 -4.44 -9.49
N TYR A 265 -15.94 -5.64 -10.06
CA TYR A 265 -17.07 -6.54 -10.23
C TYR A 265 -17.60 -7.09 -8.90
N ASP A 266 -16.72 -7.42 -7.96
CA ASP A 266 -17.09 -8.04 -6.68
C ASP A 266 -17.59 -7.01 -5.66
N ASN A 267 -17.04 -5.77 -5.66
CA ASN A 267 -17.34 -4.78 -4.61
C ASN A 267 -18.02 -3.48 -5.09
N VAL A 268 -17.74 -2.98 -6.30
CA VAL A 268 -18.31 -1.71 -6.80
C VAL A 268 -19.65 -1.91 -7.49
N LEU A 269 -19.70 -2.86 -8.42
CA LEU A 269 -20.88 -3.17 -9.23
C LEU A 269 -22.15 -3.51 -8.42
N PRO A 270 -22.10 -4.20 -7.26
CA PRO A 270 -23.30 -4.45 -6.44
C PRO A 270 -24.02 -3.19 -5.95
N PHE A 271 -23.34 -2.03 -5.95
CA PHE A 271 -23.90 -0.73 -5.56
C PHE A 271 -24.08 0.23 -6.76
N LYS A 272 -24.19 -0.29 -7.99
CA LYS A 272 -24.33 0.53 -9.22
C LYS A 272 -25.39 1.64 -9.13
N SER A 273 -26.46 1.42 -8.36
CA SER A 273 -27.57 2.35 -8.14
C SER A 273 -27.18 3.70 -7.49
N ILE A 274 -26.01 3.79 -6.83
CA ILE A 274 -25.54 5.03 -6.19
C ILE A 274 -24.44 5.76 -6.98
N LEU A 275 -23.91 5.14 -8.03
CA LEU A 275 -22.85 5.70 -8.87
C LEU A 275 -23.40 6.84 -9.76
N PRO A 276 -22.57 7.81 -10.18
CA PRO A 276 -23.01 8.90 -11.05
C PRO A 276 -23.51 8.37 -12.40
N ILE A 277 -24.74 8.73 -12.77
CA ILE A 277 -25.35 8.37 -14.06
C ILE A 277 -24.64 9.09 -15.22
N ASP A 278 -24.19 10.32 -14.99
CA ASP A 278 -23.35 11.03 -15.95
C ASP A 278 -21.91 10.50 -15.88
N THR A 279 -21.66 9.49 -16.71
CA THR A 279 -20.35 8.85 -16.84
C THR A 279 -19.38 9.61 -17.75
N THR A 280 -19.76 10.77 -18.30
CA THR A 280 -18.86 11.56 -19.16
C THR A 280 -17.62 12.09 -18.42
N SER A 281 -17.69 12.20 -17.10
CA SER A 281 -16.56 12.59 -16.23
C SER A 281 -15.73 11.41 -15.70
N ASN A 282 -16.12 10.16 -15.92
CA ASN A 282 -15.34 8.99 -15.47
C ASN A 282 -15.39 7.86 -16.51
N THR A 283 -14.31 7.75 -17.28
CA THR A 283 -14.16 6.82 -18.41
C THR A 283 -14.23 5.35 -17.99
N ALA A 284 -13.75 5.01 -16.78
CA ALA A 284 -13.84 3.65 -16.25
C ALA A 284 -15.30 3.28 -15.94
N LEU A 285 -16.06 4.14 -15.25
CA LEU A 285 -17.49 3.93 -15.02
C LEU A 285 -18.27 3.84 -16.34
N ALA A 286 -17.98 4.71 -17.32
CA ALA A 286 -18.56 4.64 -18.65
C ALA A 286 -18.32 3.27 -19.31
N PHE A 287 -17.07 2.78 -19.27
CA PHE A 287 -16.69 1.51 -19.87
C PHE A 287 -17.35 0.31 -19.17
N TYR A 288 -17.31 0.27 -17.83
CA TYR A 288 -17.96 -0.80 -17.06
C TYR A 288 -19.48 -0.79 -17.26
N SER A 289 -20.15 0.37 -17.28
CA SER A 289 -21.58 0.47 -17.60
C SER A 289 -21.91 0.04 -19.02
N TYR A 290 -21.03 0.30 -20.00
CA TYR A 290 -21.21 -0.15 -21.39
C TYR A 290 -21.14 -1.68 -21.53
N LEU A 291 -20.26 -2.36 -20.77
CA LEU A 291 -20.16 -3.82 -20.81
C LEU A 291 -21.39 -4.57 -20.29
N LEU A 292 -22.29 -3.91 -19.56
CA LEU A 292 -23.31 -4.57 -18.75
C LEU A 292 -24.75 -4.27 -19.21
N ASP A 293 -25.61 -5.27 -19.15
CA ASP A 293 -27.05 -5.12 -19.36
C ASP A 293 -27.70 -4.34 -18.19
N GLU A 294 -28.99 -4.05 -18.32
CA GLU A 294 -29.77 -3.31 -17.32
C GLU A 294 -29.77 -4.02 -15.95
N ASN A 295 -29.68 -5.35 -15.95
CA ASN A 295 -29.62 -6.18 -14.74
C ASN A 295 -28.22 -6.16 -14.09
N GLY A 296 -27.15 -6.00 -14.86
CA GLY A 296 -25.75 -6.03 -14.42
C GLY A 296 -24.96 -7.26 -14.91
N ASN A 297 -25.52 -8.05 -15.84
CA ASN A 297 -24.82 -9.15 -16.51
C ASN A 297 -23.95 -8.63 -17.67
N PRO A 298 -22.86 -9.30 -18.06
CA PRO A 298 -22.18 -9.01 -19.32
C PRO A 298 -23.11 -9.07 -20.54
N ARG A 299 -23.06 -8.06 -21.41
CA ARG A 299 -23.84 -8.04 -22.67
C ARG A 299 -23.42 -9.18 -23.60
N SER A 300 -24.35 -9.64 -24.44
CA SER A 300 -24.13 -10.71 -25.41
C SER A 300 -23.17 -10.30 -26.55
N ASN A 301 -22.68 -11.30 -27.30
CA ASN A 301 -21.59 -11.19 -28.28
C ASN A 301 -21.75 -10.10 -29.37
N GLU A 302 -22.94 -9.55 -29.59
CA GLU A 302 -23.18 -8.49 -30.58
C GLU A 302 -22.52 -7.14 -30.20
N PHE A 303 -22.15 -6.97 -28.92
CA PHE A 303 -21.48 -5.78 -28.39
C PHE A 303 -20.15 -6.12 -27.69
N LYS A 304 -19.36 -7.06 -28.27
CA LYS A 304 -17.99 -7.31 -27.80
C LYS A 304 -17.17 -6.02 -27.84
N PRO A 305 -16.53 -5.58 -26.74
CA PRO A 305 -15.55 -4.50 -26.79
C PRO A 305 -14.33 -4.93 -27.62
N ALA A 306 -13.55 -3.97 -28.11
CA ALA A 306 -12.31 -4.25 -28.85
C ALA A 306 -11.28 -5.07 -28.02
N SER A 307 -11.40 -5.08 -26.69
CA SER A 307 -10.55 -5.83 -25.78
C SER A 307 -11.36 -6.41 -24.61
N THR A 308 -11.21 -7.71 -24.32
CA THR A 308 -11.86 -8.42 -23.20
C THR A 308 -10.83 -8.99 -22.22
N LEU A 309 -11.19 -9.07 -20.94
CA LEU A 309 -10.35 -9.54 -19.82
C LEU A 309 -11.06 -10.69 -19.08
N GLU A 310 -10.34 -11.72 -18.63
CA GLU A 310 -10.92 -12.84 -17.84
C GLU A 310 -10.94 -12.58 -16.32
N ASP A 311 -9.77 -12.38 -15.73
CA ASP A 311 -9.49 -12.36 -14.28
C ASP A 311 -8.26 -11.48 -14.06
N SER A 312 -8.30 -10.49 -13.18
CA SER A 312 -7.13 -9.64 -12.89
C SER A 312 -7.24 -8.92 -11.54
N LYS A 313 -6.12 -8.91 -10.81
CA LYS A 313 -5.90 -8.10 -9.60
C LYS A 313 -5.06 -6.85 -9.86
N VAL A 314 -4.27 -6.83 -10.94
CA VAL A 314 -3.36 -5.72 -11.25
C VAL A 314 -4.02 -4.70 -12.19
N VAL A 315 -4.70 -5.17 -13.23
CA VAL A 315 -5.27 -4.32 -14.30
C VAL A 315 -6.79 -4.43 -14.38
N ASN A 316 -7.36 -3.61 -15.26
CA ASN A 316 -8.78 -3.63 -15.61
C ASN A 316 -8.97 -3.42 -17.12
N HIS A 317 -10.22 -3.27 -17.54
CA HIS A 317 -10.55 -3.12 -18.97
C HIS A 317 -10.00 -1.85 -19.61
N THR A 318 -9.96 -0.74 -18.88
CA THR A 318 -9.36 0.52 -19.35
C THR A 318 -7.90 0.32 -19.73
N HIS A 319 -7.12 -0.30 -18.82
CA HIS A 319 -5.72 -0.64 -19.06
C HIS A 319 -5.53 -1.54 -20.31
N ILE A 320 -6.28 -2.65 -20.43
CA ILE A 320 -6.11 -3.55 -21.59
C ILE A 320 -6.65 -2.97 -22.90
N ALA A 321 -7.57 -2.00 -22.88
CA ALA A 321 -8.02 -1.28 -24.06
C ALA A 321 -6.92 -0.35 -24.61
N MET A 322 -6.13 0.28 -23.73
CA MET A 322 -4.93 1.00 -24.16
C MET A 322 -3.86 0.06 -24.71
N ILE A 323 -3.61 -1.07 -24.05
CA ILE A 323 -2.63 -2.07 -24.53
C ILE A 323 -3.05 -2.64 -25.90
N ALA A 324 -4.34 -2.90 -26.12
CA ALA A 324 -4.87 -3.30 -27.43
C ALA A 324 -4.64 -2.23 -28.50
N ARG A 325 -4.94 -0.95 -28.21
CA ARG A 325 -4.63 0.18 -29.12
C ARG A 325 -3.13 0.29 -29.44
N TRP A 326 -2.26 0.04 -28.47
CA TRP A 326 -0.81 0.02 -28.67
C TRP A 326 -0.30 -1.19 -29.46
N ILE A 327 -1.02 -2.32 -29.46
CA ILE A 327 -0.75 -3.46 -30.34
C ILE A 327 -1.21 -3.15 -31.77
N ASP A 328 -2.46 -2.70 -31.96
CA ASP A 328 -3.02 -2.38 -33.29
C ASP A 328 -2.27 -1.25 -34.02
N ALA A 329 -1.80 -0.23 -33.29
CA ALA A 329 -1.00 0.84 -33.88
C ALA A 329 0.36 0.36 -34.40
N GLY A 330 0.91 -0.72 -33.81
CA GLY A 330 2.23 -1.26 -34.13
C GLY A 330 3.33 -0.18 -34.16
N ARG A 331 4.37 -0.42 -34.97
CA ARG A 331 5.12 0.69 -35.58
C ARG A 331 4.41 1.10 -36.87
N GLU A 332 3.99 2.36 -36.96
CA GLU A 332 3.20 2.86 -38.10
C GLU A 332 3.84 2.54 -39.47
N GLY A 333 2.97 2.25 -40.45
CA GLY A 333 3.29 1.60 -41.72
C GLY A 333 4.09 2.43 -42.74
N ASN A 334 5.31 2.85 -42.38
CA ASN A 334 6.33 3.31 -43.32
C ASN A 334 7.42 2.24 -43.48
N PHE A 335 7.17 1.24 -44.33
CA PHE A 335 7.91 1.04 -45.59
C PHE A 335 7.32 -0.15 -46.40
N SER A 336 7.54 -0.12 -47.71
CA SER A 336 7.04 -1.13 -48.67
C SER A 336 7.72 -2.50 -48.52
N SER A 337 6.98 -3.55 -48.84
CA SER A 337 7.40 -4.95 -48.74
C SER A 337 8.71 -5.28 -49.48
N SER A 338 9.75 -5.66 -48.73
CA SER A 338 10.76 -6.64 -49.12
C SER A 338 11.40 -7.24 -47.86
N THR A 339 12.13 -8.35 -48.02
CA THR A 339 12.81 -9.10 -46.93
C THR A 339 11.93 -9.55 -45.75
N ALA A 340 10.90 -10.34 -46.06
CA ALA A 340 10.78 -11.61 -45.33
C ALA A 340 11.96 -12.53 -45.75
N ASP A 341 12.23 -13.59 -44.99
CA ASP A 341 13.36 -14.53 -45.18
C ASP A 341 14.76 -14.02 -44.79
N SER A 342 15.05 -13.98 -43.48
CA SER A 342 16.40 -14.24 -42.92
C SER A 342 16.37 -14.53 -41.41
N ILE A 343 15.63 -15.56 -40.98
CA ILE A 343 15.88 -16.17 -39.66
C ILE A 343 17.12 -17.06 -39.80
N ARG A 344 18.23 -16.65 -39.21
CA ARG A 344 19.39 -17.51 -38.96
C ARG A 344 19.69 -17.52 -37.47
N SER A 345 19.67 -18.70 -36.86
CA SER A 345 20.30 -18.93 -35.57
C SER A 345 21.81 -18.69 -35.71
N PHE A 346 22.38 -17.90 -34.80
CA PHE A 346 23.83 -17.75 -34.65
C PHE A 346 24.18 -18.06 -33.19
N ASP A 347 24.99 -19.09 -32.97
CA ASP A 347 25.47 -19.47 -31.65
C ASP A 347 26.45 -18.42 -31.12
N ALA A 348 25.99 -17.57 -30.20
CA ALA A 348 26.78 -16.53 -29.55
C ALA A 348 27.74 -17.10 -28.48
N ALA A 349 28.52 -18.12 -28.85
CA ALA A 349 29.58 -18.69 -28.02
C ALA A 349 30.84 -17.80 -28.05
N SER A 350 30.73 -16.59 -27.51
CA SER A 350 31.84 -15.66 -27.32
C SER A 350 32.11 -15.44 -25.83
N ASN A 351 33.26 -15.93 -25.36
CA ASN A 351 33.63 -15.92 -23.94
C ASN A 351 33.63 -14.51 -23.35
N TYR A 352 32.82 -14.29 -22.31
CA TYR A 352 33.10 -13.27 -21.30
C TYR A 352 33.65 -13.96 -20.06
N THR A 353 34.94 -13.76 -19.80
CA THR A 353 35.61 -14.25 -18.60
C THR A 353 35.10 -13.46 -17.40
N LEU A 354 34.48 -14.15 -16.43
CA LEU A 354 34.26 -13.58 -15.10
C LEU A 354 35.59 -13.62 -14.34
N GLU A 355 36.18 -12.46 -14.07
CA GLU A 355 37.33 -12.38 -13.18
C GLU A 355 36.87 -12.47 -11.71
N GLU A 356 36.90 -13.68 -11.15
CA GLU A 356 36.83 -13.88 -9.71
C GLU A 356 38.14 -13.41 -9.05
N THR A 357 38.19 -12.15 -8.60
CA THR A 357 39.28 -11.70 -7.72
C THR A 357 38.87 -11.84 -6.26
N SER A 358 39.27 -12.94 -5.63
CA SER A 358 39.31 -13.05 -4.17
C SER A 358 40.71 -12.69 -3.67
N SER A 359 40.79 -11.80 -2.67
CA SER A 359 42.01 -11.58 -1.88
C SER A 359 41.64 -11.09 -0.48
N THR A 360 42.40 -11.55 0.51
CA THR A 360 42.13 -11.38 1.94
C THR A 360 42.53 -10.02 2.49
N GLU A 361 42.14 -9.78 3.74
CA GLU A 361 42.59 -8.66 4.57
C GLU A 361 44.12 -8.56 4.63
N GLU A 362 44.64 -7.33 4.76
CA GLU A 362 45.81 -7.07 5.59
C GLU A 362 45.67 -5.71 6.27
N GLN A 363 46.16 -5.59 7.50
CA GLN A 363 46.11 -4.34 8.28
C GLN A 363 47.43 -3.60 8.17
N GLU A 364 47.41 -2.28 7.99
CA GLU A 364 48.44 -1.45 8.61
C GLU A 364 47.91 -0.07 9.02
N SER A 365 48.61 0.58 9.96
CA SER A 365 48.08 1.69 10.75
C SER A 365 48.92 2.95 10.63
N SER A 366 48.27 4.11 10.47
CA SER A 366 48.83 5.40 10.89
C SER A 366 47.70 6.36 11.28
N ALA A 367 48.00 7.35 12.12
CA ALA A 367 47.00 8.26 12.70
C ALA A 367 47.42 9.73 12.58
N ALA A 368 46.47 10.61 12.27
CA ALA A 368 46.55 12.05 12.51
C ALA A 368 45.14 12.67 12.54
N ASP A 369 44.93 13.65 13.42
CA ASP A 369 43.67 14.39 13.62
C ASP A 369 43.21 15.24 12.42
N SER A 370 41.89 15.35 12.22
CA SER A 370 41.21 16.65 12.37
C SER A 370 39.68 16.60 12.48
N LYS A 371 39.18 16.79 13.71
CA LYS A 371 37.94 17.49 14.13
C LYS A 371 36.80 17.73 13.10
N ASN A 372 35.84 16.81 13.10
CA ASN A 372 34.43 17.04 13.46
C ASN A 372 33.83 18.48 13.35
N THR A 373 32.76 18.66 12.55
CA THR A 373 31.46 19.21 13.03
C THR A 373 30.33 19.04 11.99
N LYS A 374 29.28 18.27 12.32
CA LYS A 374 27.85 18.49 11.94
C LYS A 374 26.97 17.34 12.43
N SER A 375 26.34 17.50 13.60
CA SER A 375 25.45 16.49 14.20
C SER A 375 24.20 17.08 14.88
N ASP A 376 23.81 18.31 14.52
CA ASP A 376 22.75 19.08 15.18
C ASP A 376 21.59 19.42 14.24
N GLU A 377 20.72 18.44 13.96
CA GLU A 377 19.42 18.74 13.33
C GLU A 377 18.33 17.68 13.60
N LYS A 378 18.69 16.38 13.60
CA LYS A 378 17.76 15.27 13.93
C LYS A 378 17.10 15.42 15.31
N GLY A 379 17.78 16.06 16.26
CA GLY A 379 17.26 16.28 17.62
C GLY A 379 16.00 17.16 17.69
N ASN A 380 15.78 18.08 16.74
CA ASN A 380 14.74 19.11 16.86
C ASN A 380 13.34 18.66 16.38
N LYS A 381 13.24 17.76 15.39
CA LYS A 381 11.91 17.32 14.88
C LYS A 381 11.08 16.56 15.94
N ILE A 382 11.74 15.85 16.86
CA ILE A 382 11.10 15.08 17.95
C ILE A 382 10.26 15.98 18.88
N TRP A 383 10.62 17.26 19.04
CA TRP A 383 9.99 18.17 20.00
C TRP A 383 8.59 18.65 19.56
N LYS A 384 8.17 18.39 18.32
CA LYS A 384 6.79 18.62 17.87
C LYS A 384 5.80 17.52 18.30
N ILE A 385 6.25 16.35 18.74
CA ILE A 385 5.39 15.21 19.15
C ILE A 385 4.76 15.42 20.56
N ARG A 386 5.11 16.53 21.23
CA ARG A 386 4.85 16.83 22.65
C ARG A 386 3.41 17.30 22.99
N ARG A 387 2.36 16.54 22.67
CA ARG A 387 0.98 16.90 23.10
C ARG A 387 -0.09 15.79 23.12
N ILE A 388 0.30 14.52 23.00
CA ILE A 388 -0.58 13.51 22.37
C ILE A 388 -1.09 12.38 23.27
N LEU A 389 -0.50 12.11 24.44
CA LEU A 389 -0.97 11.04 25.36
C LEU A 389 -1.91 11.54 26.47
N SER A 390 -2.54 12.71 26.31
CA SER A 390 -3.32 13.40 27.35
C SER A 390 -4.72 13.91 26.91
N PHE A 391 -5.61 13.06 26.38
CA PHE A 391 -7.05 13.41 26.30
C PHE A 391 -8.05 12.24 26.40
N ARG A 392 -9.01 12.34 27.34
CA ARG A 392 -10.31 11.64 27.27
C ARG A 392 -11.45 12.46 27.90
N LYS A 393 -12.34 12.98 27.03
CA LYS A 393 -13.63 13.65 27.29
C LYS A 393 -13.64 15.01 28.03
N GLY A 394 -14.17 16.03 27.36
CA GLY A 394 -14.63 17.29 27.96
C GLY A 394 -15.36 18.19 26.96
N LYS A 395 -16.68 18.04 26.78
CA LYS A 395 -17.48 18.92 25.91
C LYS A 395 -17.61 20.33 26.52
N ARG A 396 -17.46 21.39 25.71
CA ARG A 396 -18.12 22.69 25.89
C ARG A 396 -18.19 23.45 24.57
N SER A 397 -19.37 23.99 24.25
CA SER A 397 -19.55 24.90 23.11
C SER A 397 -19.12 26.33 23.48
N PRO A 398 -18.63 27.12 22.53
CA PRO A 398 -18.82 28.56 22.54
C PRO A 398 -20.19 28.90 21.91
N ASN A 399 -20.85 29.93 22.45
CA ASN A 399 -21.94 30.63 21.76
C ASN A 399 -21.49 32.08 21.55
N ASN A 400 -22.19 32.83 20.69
CA ASN A 400 -21.82 34.17 20.24
C ASN A 400 -21.38 35.14 21.35
N ASP A 401 -20.44 36.04 21.01
CA ASP A 401 -20.69 37.46 21.26
C ASP A 401 -19.97 38.37 20.24
N LEU A 402 -20.49 39.58 20.01
CA LEU A 402 -19.98 40.52 19.01
C LEU A 402 -19.26 41.71 19.67
N ARG A 403 -18.17 42.22 19.07
CA ARG A 403 -18.05 43.69 18.93
C ARG A 403 -17.10 44.21 17.83
N LYS A 404 -17.61 45.25 17.19
CA LYS A 404 -17.07 46.07 16.10
C LYS A 404 -15.74 46.77 16.45
N ASN A 405 -14.89 46.95 15.45
CA ASN A 405 -14.63 48.25 14.83
C ASN A 405 -13.85 48.04 13.50
N ASN A 406 -14.42 48.44 12.35
CA ASN A 406 -14.40 49.79 11.78
C ASN A 406 -13.00 50.29 11.37
N ASN A 407 -12.75 50.31 10.07
CA ASN A 407 -12.27 51.54 9.41
C ASN A 407 -12.71 51.57 7.93
N ASN A 408 -13.40 52.64 7.54
CA ASN A 408 -13.78 52.88 6.14
C ASN A 408 -12.61 53.53 5.38
N LYS A 409 -12.50 53.22 4.09
CA LYS A 409 -12.50 54.30 3.09
C LYS A 409 -13.10 53.84 1.77
N GLN A 410 -14.16 54.52 1.35
CA GLN A 410 -14.72 54.40 0.01
C GLN A 410 -13.80 55.12 -0.98
N ASN A 411 -13.87 54.72 -2.25
CA ASN A 411 -14.18 55.69 -3.29
C ASN A 411 -14.95 55.02 -4.43
N THR A 412 -15.85 55.78 -5.06
CA THR A 412 -16.83 55.29 -6.03
C THR A 412 -16.71 56.07 -7.33
N SER A 413 -16.76 55.37 -8.46
CA SER A 413 -17.44 55.86 -9.65
C SER A 413 -17.78 54.70 -10.57
N SER A 414 -19.08 54.47 -10.79
CA SER A 414 -19.55 53.76 -11.97
C SER A 414 -19.37 54.64 -13.21
N ASP A 415 -19.21 54.03 -14.38
CA ASP A 415 -20.00 54.50 -15.52
C ASP A 415 -20.32 53.38 -16.51
N LYS A 416 -21.38 53.58 -17.30
CA LYS A 416 -21.80 52.65 -18.36
C LYS A 416 -21.52 53.28 -19.71
N ASN A 417 -21.10 52.50 -20.72
CA ASN A 417 -21.54 52.71 -22.09
C ASN A 417 -21.21 51.54 -23.03
N THR A 418 -22.20 51.19 -23.84
CA THR A 418 -22.20 50.37 -25.06
C THR A 418 -23.26 50.97 -26.00
N PRO A 419 -23.34 50.63 -27.31
CA PRO A 419 -22.50 49.71 -28.10
C PRO A 419 -21.92 50.36 -29.38
N ASN A 420 -21.17 49.60 -30.20
CA ASN A 420 -21.55 49.51 -31.63
C ASN A 420 -21.04 48.25 -32.36
N LYS A 421 -21.57 48.06 -33.57
CA LYS A 421 -21.66 46.82 -34.37
C LYS A 421 -20.44 46.42 -35.23
N GLU A 422 -20.45 45.14 -35.59
CA GLU A 422 -20.08 44.54 -36.90
C GLU A 422 -18.63 44.64 -37.44
N ASN A 423 -17.95 43.48 -37.51
CA ASN A 423 -17.98 42.67 -38.75
C ASN A 423 -17.56 41.20 -38.53
N ASN A 424 -18.01 40.31 -39.43
CA ASN A 424 -17.74 38.87 -39.40
C ASN A 424 -16.51 38.49 -40.25
N VAL A 425 -15.71 37.53 -39.77
CA VAL A 425 -14.97 36.55 -40.60
C VAL A 425 -15.14 35.16 -39.95
N HIS A 426 -15.18 34.11 -40.76
CA HIS A 426 -15.50 32.73 -40.36
C HIS A 426 -14.25 31.86 -40.11
N GLY A 427 -14.44 30.81 -39.29
CA GLY A 427 -13.57 29.62 -39.25
C GLY A 427 -12.40 29.70 -38.26
N THR A 428 -12.15 28.69 -37.42
CA THR A 428 -12.93 27.46 -37.16
C THR A 428 -12.62 26.96 -35.76
N SER A 429 -13.64 26.74 -34.91
CA SER A 429 -13.42 26.10 -33.61
C SER A 429 -13.33 24.60 -33.78
N ILE A 430 -12.21 23.99 -33.37
CA ILE A 430 -12.10 22.53 -33.28
C ILE A 430 -12.81 22.11 -31.99
N ALA A 431 -14.08 21.72 -32.12
CA ALA A 431 -14.81 21.10 -31.02
C ALA A 431 -14.20 19.72 -30.72
N THR A 432 -13.76 19.51 -29.48
CA THR A 432 -13.30 18.20 -29.00
C THR A 432 -14.48 17.23 -28.95
N SER A 433 -14.63 16.42 -29.99
CA SER A 433 -15.69 15.41 -30.09
C SER A 433 -15.35 14.18 -29.25
N SER A 434 -16.26 13.78 -28.36
CA SER A 434 -16.21 12.48 -27.66
C SER A 434 -16.09 11.32 -28.66
N PRO A 435 -15.41 10.21 -28.31
CA PRO A 435 -15.03 9.18 -29.28
C PRO A 435 -16.24 8.39 -29.82
N ILE A 436 -16.60 8.66 -31.07
CA ILE A 436 -17.52 7.84 -31.86
C ILE A 436 -16.75 6.64 -32.41
N LEU A 437 -17.33 5.43 -32.33
CA LEU A 437 -16.78 4.22 -32.94
C LEU A 437 -16.66 4.39 -34.48
N GLY A 438 -15.43 4.57 -34.96
CA GLY A 438 -15.08 4.50 -36.39
C GLY A 438 -14.64 3.08 -36.79
N PRO A 439 -15.14 2.51 -37.90
CA PRO A 439 -14.90 1.10 -38.26
C PRO A 439 -13.49 0.89 -38.85
N SER A 440 -12.48 0.76 -37.99
CA SER A 440 -11.11 0.37 -38.37
C SER A 440 -10.85 -1.08 -37.99
N THR A 441 -10.65 -1.95 -38.99
CA THR A 441 -10.19 -3.36 -38.87
C THR A 441 -10.65 -4.13 -37.62
N SER A 442 -11.92 -4.58 -37.64
CA SER A 442 -12.64 -5.28 -36.56
C SER A 442 -11.95 -6.54 -36.00
N SER A 443 -10.95 -6.32 -35.16
CA SER A 443 -10.23 -7.33 -34.37
C SER A 443 -10.67 -7.19 -32.91
N THR A 444 -11.01 -8.29 -32.25
CA THR A 444 -11.23 -8.29 -30.80
C THR A 444 -10.06 -9.00 -30.13
N TYR A 445 -9.43 -8.33 -29.17
CA TYR A 445 -8.43 -8.93 -28.31
C TYR A 445 -9.06 -9.57 -27.09
N HIS A 446 -8.51 -10.71 -26.68
CA HIS A 446 -8.89 -11.42 -25.47
C HIS A 446 -7.64 -11.68 -24.62
N PHE A 447 -7.61 -11.05 -23.46
CA PHE A 447 -6.52 -11.09 -22.49
C PHE A 447 -6.81 -12.18 -21.45
N LYS A 448 -6.28 -13.37 -21.73
CA LYS A 448 -6.48 -14.60 -20.96
C LYS A 448 -5.41 -14.73 -19.88
N LEU A 449 -5.79 -14.79 -18.60
CA LEU A 449 -4.83 -14.82 -17.49
C LEU A 449 -4.15 -16.19 -17.38
N ILE A 450 -2.90 -16.28 -17.84
CA ILE A 450 -2.12 -17.53 -17.84
C ILE A 450 -1.26 -17.70 -16.58
N TYR A 451 -0.76 -16.63 -15.99
CA TYR A 451 0.03 -16.65 -14.75
C TYR A 451 -0.34 -15.50 -13.81
N ARG A 452 -0.38 -15.76 -12.50
CA ARG A 452 -0.51 -14.78 -11.41
C ARG A 452 0.37 -15.21 -10.23
N GLY A 453 1.27 -14.36 -9.77
CA GLY A 453 2.19 -14.64 -8.66
C GLY A 453 1.50 -15.11 -7.38
N SER A 454 0.47 -14.42 -6.89
CA SER A 454 -0.26 -14.83 -5.66
C SER A 454 -1.12 -16.10 -5.79
N ARG A 455 -1.32 -16.62 -7.01
CA ARG A 455 -2.07 -17.86 -7.28
C ARG A 455 -1.15 -19.04 -7.60
N ASP A 456 -0.06 -18.76 -8.31
CA ASP A 456 0.76 -19.77 -8.98
C ASP A 456 2.14 -19.95 -8.34
N GLY A 457 2.54 -19.04 -7.44
CA GLY A 457 3.86 -19.00 -6.82
C GLY A 457 4.77 -17.95 -7.46
N PHE A 458 5.46 -17.17 -6.64
CA PHE A 458 6.49 -16.22 -7.07
C PHE A 458 7.81 -16.96 -7.35
N ASP A 459 7.79 -17.90 -8.28
CA ASP A 459 8.98 -18.62 -8.75
C ASP A 459 9.03 -18.79 -10.28
N VAL A 460 10.27 -18.90 -10.79
CA VAL A 460 10.58 -18.99 -12.22
C VAL A 460 10.07 -20.27 -12.87
N SER A 461 9.94 -21.38 -12.14
CA SER A 461 9.44 -22.66 -12.68
C SER A 461 7.93 -22.59 -12.93
N SER A 462 7.19 -22.02 -11.98
CA SER A 462 5.75 -21.76 -12.11
C SER A 462 5.46 -20.74 -13.21
N TYR A 463 6.24 -19.66 -13.32
CA TYR A 463 6.18 -18.73 -14.46
C TYR A 463 6.45 -19.46 -15.79
N ASN A 464 7.58 -20.17 -15.92
CA ASN A 464 7.99 -20.84 -17.15
C ASN A 464 6.93 -21.87 -17.61
N SER A 465 6.46 -22.74 -16.71
CA SER A 465 5.50 -23.79 -17.02
C SER A 465 4.15 -23.26 -17.55
N LYS A 466 3.77 -22.02 -17.18
CA LYS A 466 2.53 -21.38 -17.62
C LYS A 466 2.70 -20.43 -18.82
N CYS A 467 3.85 -19.76 -18.94
CA CYS A 467 4.07 -18.72 -19.96
C CYS A 467 4.81 -19.19 -21.22
N LYS A 468 5.56 -20.31 -21.16
CA LYS A 468 6.30 -20.89 -22.30
C LYS A 468 5.38 -21.23 -23.48
N GLY A 469 5.79 -20.82 -24.69
CA GLY A 469 5.16 -21.19 -25.96
C GLY A 469 3.72 -20.69 -26.14
N LYS A 470 3.28 -19.64 -25.43
CA LYS A 470 1.89 -19.14 -25.50
C LYS A 470 1.60 -18.18 -26.67
N GLY A 471 2.58 -17.93 -27.54
CA GLY A 471 2.44 -16.89 -28.58
C GLY A 471 2.50 -15.48 -27.97
N PRO A 472 1.71 -14.51 -28.45
CA PRO A 472 1.70 -13.16 -27.90
C PRO A 472 1.28 -13.12 -26.43
N THR A 473 2.02 -12.40 -25.59
CA THR A 473 1.73 -12.25 -24.15
C THR A 473 2.03 -10.84 -23.64
N VAL A 474 1.25 -10.39 -22.65
CA VAL A 474 1.49 -9.15 -21.90
C VAL A 474 1.86 -9.49 -20.46
N VAL A 475 2.92 -8.88 -19.95
CA VAL A 475 3.36 -8.95 -18.56
C VAL A 475 2.95 -7.65 -17.86
N VAL A 476 2.42 -7.72 -16.65
CA VAL A 476 2.20 -6.57 -15.76
C VAL A 476 2.65 -6.87 -14.33
N ALA A 477 3.07 -5.83 -13.60
CA ALA A 477 3.37 -5.89 -12.17
C ALA A 477 2.94 -4.57 -11.49
N SER A 478 2.31 -4.67 -10.32
CA SER A 478 1.99 -3.51 -9.47
C SER A 478 3.16 -3.21 -8.54
N LEU A 479 3.69 -1.99 -8.56
CA LEU A 479 4.80 -1.60 -7.68
C LEU A 479 4.33 -1.52 -6.22
N SER A 480 5.13 -2.05 -5.29
CA SER A 480 4.82 -1.95 -3.86
C SER A 480 4.87 -0.50 -3.41
N HIS A 481 3.89 -0.07 -2.60
CA HIS A 481 3.76 1.29 -2.05
C HIS A 481 3.51 2.41 -3.08
N HIS A 482 3.20 2.08 -4.34
CA HIS A 482 2.87 3.04 -5.40
C HIS A 482 1.58 2.64 -6.12
N ARG A 483 0.88 3.58 -6.77
CA ARG A 483 -0.24 3.29 -7.70
C ARG A 483 0.26 2.76 -9.05
N LEU A 484 1.55 2.97 -9.35
CA LEU A 484 2.18 2.59 -10.62
C LEU A 484 2.06 1.09 -10.96
N ILE A 485 1.58 0.83 -12.18
CA ILE A 485 1.66 -0.47 -12.84
C ILE A 485 2.70 -0.38 -13.94
N VAL A 486 3.66 -1.30 -13.98
CA VAL A 486 4.58 -1.46 -15.12
C VAL A 486 4.33 -2.75 -15.87
N GLY A 487 4.71 -2.79 -17.14
CA GLY A 487 4.55 -3.99 -17.94
C GLY A 487 5.22 -3.90 -19.30
N GLY A 488 4.95 -4.91 -20.12
CA GLY A 488 5.40 -4.94 -21.51
C GLY A 488 4.76 -6.04 -22.33
N TYR A 489 4.88 -5.90 -23.64
CA TYR A 489 4.32 -6.80 -24.63
C TYR A 489 5.41 -7.62 -25.32
N TYR A 490 5.24 -8.94 -25.26
CA TYR A 490 5.94 -9.91 -26.09
C TYR A 490 5.03 -10.28 -27.26
N PRO A 491 5.32 -9.84 -28.51
CA PRO A 491 4.63 -10.38 -29.69
C PRO A 491 4.92 -11.89 -29.90
N VAL A 492 6.02 -12.40 -29.33
CA VAL A 492 6.40 -13.82 -29.33
C VAL A 492 6.85 -14.29 -27.94
N SER A 493 6.23 -15.34 -27.41
CA SER A 493 6.67 -15.99 -26.15
C SER A 493 7.79 -17.01 -26.42
N PRO A 494 8.83 -17.10 -25.56
CA PRO A 494 9.90 -18.09 -25.67
C PRO A 494 9.39 -19.55 -25.71
N VAL A 495 9.96 -20.36 -26.60
CA VAL A 495 9.58 -21.77 -26.81
C VAL A 495 10.54 -22.75 -26.13
N ASP A 496 11.82 -22.39 -25.98
CA ASP A 496 12.86 -23.27 -25.43
C ASP A 496 13.36 -22.80 -24.06
N ASP A 497 13.69 -23.74 -23.17
CA ASP A 497 14.18 -23.42 -21.82
C ASP A 497 15.70 -23.31 -21.81
N TYR A 498 16.20 -22.10 -21.65
CA TYR A 498 17.62 -21.79 -21.53
C TYR A 498 18.03 -21.70 -20.05
N PRO A 499 19.16 -22.31 -19.62
CA PRO A 499 19.67 -22.23 -18.25
C PRO A 499 20.44 -20.92 -17.98
N TYR A 500 20.43 -19.98 -18.93
CA TYR A 500 21.06 -18.66 -18.89
C TYR A 500 20.13 -17.65 -19.57
N SER A 501 20.39 -16.34 -19.38
CA SER A 501 19.59 -15.30 -20.01
C SER A 501 19.79 -15.26 -21.53
N VAL A 502 18.71 -15.16 -22.30
CA VAL A 502 18.73 -15.15 -23.77
C VAL A 502 17.88 -14.02 -24.33
N PHE A 503 18.43 -13.32 -25.33
CA PHE A 503 17.73 -12.31 -26.10
C PHE A 503 16.94 -12.92 -27.28
N MET A 504 15.76 -12.38 -27.57
CA MET A 504 14.96 -12.71 -28.75
C MET A 504 14.50 -11.45 -29.47
N GLY A 505 14.56 -11.49 -30.81
CA GLY A 505 14.18 -10.35 -31.65
C GLY A 505 12.67 -10.15 -31.75
N ALA A 506 12.21 -8.92 -31.52
CA ALA A 506 10.79 -8.57 -31.49
C ALA A 506 10.56 -7.09 -31.84
N VAL A 507 10.44 -6.78 -33.13
CA VAL A 507 10.30 -5.40 -33.65
C VAL A 507 9.08 -4.63 -33.13
N ASP A 508 8.02 -5.33 -32.72
CA ASP A 508 6.79 -4.73 -32.18
C ASP A 508 6.70 -4.81 -30.64
N SER A 509 7.76 -5.23 -29.95
CA SER A 509 7.79 -5.20 -28.49
C SER A 509 7.81 -3.76 -27.97
N PHE A 510 7.04 -3.54 -26.91
CA PHE A 510 6.99 -2.30 -26.16
C PHE A 510 6.91 -2.58 -24.66
N ILE A 511 7.49 -1.70 -23.86
CA ILE A 511 7.28 -1.63 -22.41
C ILE A 511 6.36 -0.45 -22.11
N PHE A 512 5.69 -0.47 -20.96
CA PHE A 512 4.79 0.59 -20.56
C PHE A 512 4.72 0.77 -19.04
N SER A 513 4.23 1.94 -18.63
CA SER A 513 3.73 2.24 -17.30
C SER A 513 2.36 2.91 -17.37
N PHE A 514 1.59 2.76 -16.29
CA PHE A 514 0.38 3.52 -16.00
C PHE A 514 0.58 4.30 -14.69
N GLY A 515 0.08 5.55 -14.67
CA GLY A 515 0.26 6.52 -13.58
C GLY A 515 -0.62 6.32 -12.34
N GLU A 516 -0.91 7.41 -11.63
CA GLU A 516 -1.46 7.41 -10.26
C GLU A 516 -2.78 8.21 -10.10
N GLY A 517 -3.25 8.86 -11.16
CA GLY A 517 -4.51 9.57 -11.26
C GLY A 517 -5.52 8.91 -12.21
N ASP A 518 -6.64 9.58 -12.45
CA ASP A 518 -7.73 9.06 -13.29
C ASP A 518 -7.48 9.23 -14.80
N ASN A 519 -6.56 10.09 -15.24
CA ASN A 519 -6.33 10.34 -16.67
C ASN A 519 -5.24 9.44 -17.26
N MET A 520 -5.54 8.15 -17.30
CA MET A 520 -4.68 7.10 -17.86
C MET A 520 -4.20 7.37 -19.31
N GLU A 521 -4.88 8.19 -20.13
CA GLU A 521 -4.36 8.58 -21.46
C GLU A 521 -3.20 9.58 -21.39
N GLU A 522 -3.20 10.52 -20.44
CA GLU A 522 -2.11 11.49 -20.24
C GLU A 522 -0.99 10.94 -19.33
N GLU A 523 -1.34 10.07 -18.38
CA GLU A 523 -0.41 9.57 -17.36
C GLU A 523 0.26 8.22 -17.73
N SER A 524 -0.09 7.61 -18.86
CA SER A 524 0.58 6.39 -19.33
C SER A 524 1.81 6.70 -20.17
N THR A 525 2.90 5.97 -19.93
CA THR A 525 4.08 6.01 -20.80
C THR A 525 4.20 4.68 -21.52
N ILE A 526 4.08 4.68 -22.85
CA ILE A 526 4.58 3.60 -23.70
C ILE A 526 5.98 3.93 -24.20
N SER A 527 6.84 2.91 -24.30
CA SER A 527 8.09 2.95 -25.04
C SER A 527 8.20 1.72 -25.94
N ARG A 528 8.46 1.87 -27.24
CA ARG A 528 8.83 0.74 -28.09
C ARG A 528 10.33 0.46 -27.98
N VAL A 529 10.76 -0.72 -28.40
CA VAL A 529 12.19 -0.99 -28.63
C VAL A 529 12.71 -0.08 -29.77
N LEU A 530 14.02 0.17 -29.86
CA LEU A 530 14.65 0.81 -31.02
C LEU A 530 14.75 -0.16 -32.22
N LYS A 531 15.06 0.30 -33.44
CA LYS A 531 15.05 -0.56 -34.65
C LYS A 531 16.36 -1.33 -34.77
N GLU A 532 17.46 -0.64 -34.53
CA GLU A 532 18.81 -1.15 -34.33
C GLU A 532 18.87 -2.21 -33.21
N HIS A 533 18.18 -1.95 -32.10
CA HIS A 533 18.14 -2.85 -30.93
C HIS A 533 16.94 -3.81 -30.92
N ALA A 534 16.38 -4.12 -32.09
CA ALA A 534 15.24 -5.01 -32.20
C ALA A 534 15.58 -6.48 -31.88
N HIS A 535 16.86 -6.86 -31.75
CA HIS A 535 17.30 -8.23 -31.47
C HIS A 535 17.45 -8.52 -29.97
N GLU A 536 17.66 -7.49 -29.16
CA GLU A 536 17.74 -7.48 -27.70
C GLU A 536 16.39 -7.22 -27.02
N ALA A 537 15.34 -6.98 -27.81
CA ALA A 537 14.00 -6.55 -27.37
C ALA A 537 13.45 -7.39 -26.21
N ILE A 538 13.39 -8.72 -26.37
CA ILE A 538 12.92 -9.62 -25.31
C ILE A 538 14.14 -10.24 -24.65
N CYS A 539 14.23 -10.18 -23.32
CA CYS A 539 15.23 -10.91 -22.54
C CYS A 539 14.54 -11.95 -21.67
N ARG A 540 14.63 -13.24 -22.04
CA ARG A 540 14.23 -14.32 -21.14
C ARG A 540 15.32 -14.45 -20.09
N THR A 541 15.08 -13.95 -18.88
CA THR A 541 16.05 -14.07 -17.77
C THR A 541 15.85 -15.38 -17.01
N VAL A 542 16.89 -15.83 -16.31
CA VAL A 542 16.79 -16.93 -15.32
C VAL A 542 15.97 -16.55 -14.06
N TYR A 543 15.39 -15.34 -14.02
CA TYR A 543 14.60 -14.81 -12.92
C TYR A 543 13.15 -14.46 -13.33
N GLY A 544 12.73 -14.69 -14.57
CA GLY A 544 11.41 -14.27 -15.08
C GLY A 544 11.48 -13.32 -16.28
N PRO A 545 10.40 -12.58 -16.58
CA PRO A 545 10.31 -11.75 -17.78
C PRO A 545 11.23 -10.52 -17.74
N GLY A 546 11.98 -10.33 -18.83
CA GLY A 546 12.76 -9.13 -19.11
C GLY A 546 12.50 -8.57 -20.52
N PHE A 547 12.74 -7.28 -20.65
CA PHE A 547 12.64 -6.46 -21.86
C PHE A 547 13.92 -5.62 -21.93
N GLY A 548 14.62 -5.69 -23.05
CA GLY A 548 15.99 -5.18 -23.17
C GLY A 548 16.97 -5.86 -22.19
N GLU A 549 18.16 -5.30 -22.05
CA GLU A 549 19.13 -5.78 -21.05
C GLU A 549 18.79 -5.31 -19.64
N SER A 550 18.16 -4.14 -19.51
CA SER A 550 17.75 -3.55 -18.24
C SER A 550 16.49 -2.68 -18.33
N ASP A 551 15.91 -2.49 -19.51
CA ASP A 551 14.83 -1.54 -19.77
C ASP A 551 13.58 -1.83 -18.92
N LEU A 552 13.20 -3.10 -18.80
CA LEU A 552 12.32 -3.58 -17.73
C LEU A 552 12.62 -5.05 -17.42
N ILE A 553 12.94 -5.40 -16.17
CA ILE A 553 13.02 -6.79 -15.68
C ILE A 553 12.14 -6.94 -14.45
N VAL A 554 11.28 -7.96 -14.43
CA VAL A 554 10.52 -8.39 -13.25
C VAL A 554 11.13 -9.69 -12.74
N LYS A 555 11.85 -9.63 -11.61
CA LYS A 555 12.57 -10.76 -11.01
C LYS A 555 11.64 -11.46 -10.00
N ILE A 556 11.23 -12.66 -10.37
CA ILE A 556 10.33 -13.58 -9.66
C ILE A 556 11.20 -14.74 -9.12
N GLY A 557 12.01 -14.45 -8.10
CA GLY A 557 13.12 -15.31 -7.68
C GLY A 557 12.80 -16.31 -6.57
N SER A 558 13.59 -17.39 -6.51
CA SER A 558 13.59 -18.34 -5.39
C SER A 558 13.64 -17.63 -4.04
N ASN A 559 12.91 -18.16 -3.04
CA ASN A 559 12.61 -17.51 -1.76
C ASN A 559 11.65 -16.30 -1.83
N ASN A 560 10.77 -16.25 -2.83
CA ASN A 560 9.78 -15.17 -3.05
C ASN A 560 10.42 -13.78 -3.20
N VAL A 561 11.52 -13.68 -3.95
CA VAL A 561 12.09 -12.37 -4.31
C VAL A 561 11.13 -11.71 -5.31
N LYS A 562 10.63 -10.51 -4.96
CA LYS A 562 9.69 -9.71 -5.76
C LYS A 562 10.28 -8.35 -6.09
N ASN A 563 11.37 -8.35 -6.85
CA ASN A 563 12.16 -7.17 -7.17
C ASN A 563 12.17 -6.93 -8.69
N GLY A 564 12.37 -5.71 -9.14
CA GLY A 564 12.50 -5.38 -10.55
C GLY A 564 13.56 -4.32 -10.83
N VAL A 565 13.90 -4.17 -12.10
CA VAL A 565 14.84 -3.16 -12.62
C VAL A 565 14.18 -2.44 -13.79
N CYS A 566 14.28 -1.11 -13.83
CA CYS A 566 13.93 -0.30 -14.99
C CYS A 566 15.03 0.73 -15.27
N LYS A 567 15.85 0.44 -16.28
CA LYS A 567 16.93 1.32 -16.74
C LYS A 567 17.01 1.26 -18.26
N GLN A 568 16.51 2.32 -18.90
CA GLN A 568 16.53 2.48 -20.35
C GLN A 568 17.93 2.24 -20.94
N LYS A 569 17.98 1.40 -21.97
CA LYS A 569 19.17 1.08 -22.77
C LYS A 569 18.83 0.86 -24.25
N PHE A 570 17.79 0.09 -24.54
CA PHE A 570 17.39 -0.34 -25.89
C PHE A 570 16.00 0.12 -26.32
N TYR A 571 15.20 0.69 -25.40
CA TYR A 571 13.88 1.23 -25.66
C TYR A 571 13.89 2.77 -25.79
N GLU A 572 12.93 3.32 -26.53
CA GLU A 572 12.83 4.74 -26.90
C GLU A 572 12.85 5.74 -25.71
N ARG A 573 12.28 5.37 -24.56
CA ARG A 573 12.19 6.21 -23.35
C ARG A 573 12.09 5.40 -22.06
N LYS A 574 12.55 6.00 -20.95
CA LYS A 574 12.29 5.57 -19.58
C LYS A 574 10.77 5.54 -19.31
N ILE A 575 10.29 4.55 -18.54
CA ILE A 575 8.84 4.41 -18.21
C ILE A 575 8.49 4.69 -16.74
N ILE A 576 9.43 4.53 -15.80
CA ILE A 576 9.28 4.90 -14.38
C ILE A 576 10.58 5.52 -13.89
N ASP A 577 10.53 6.37 -12.86
CA ASP A 577 11.72 7.12 -12.46
C ASP A 577 12.73 6.34 -11.59
N VAL A 578 12.28 5.32 -10.87
CA VAL A 578 13.12 4.45 -10.03
C VAL A 578 13.86 3.38 -10.85
N THR A 579 15.14 3.15 -10.53
CA THR A 579 15.96 2.14 -11.22
C THR A 579 15.73 0.72 -10.71
N ASP A 580 15.61 0.55 -9.40
CA ASP A 580 15.25 -0.70 -8.74
C ASP A 580 13.92 -0.51 -8.01
N PHE A 581 13.03 -1.51 -8.07
CA PHE A 581 11.72 -1.48 -7.44
C PHE A 581 11.36 -2.83 -6.79
N THR A 582 10.33 -2.84 -5.94
CA THR A 582 9.64 -4.07 -5.53
C THR A 582 8.21 -4.06 -6.07
N PHE A 583 7.60 -5.23 -6.21
CA PHE A 583 6.23 -5.36 -6.70
C PHE A 583 5.38 -6.26 -5.79
N ASP A 584 4.08 -5.99 -5.74
CA ASP A 584 3.14 -6.71 -4.87
C ASP A 584 2.55 -7.94 -5.55
N GLU A 585 2.14 -7.81 -6.81
CA GLU A 585 1.65 -8.88 -7.66
C GLU A 585 2.28 -8.80 -9.06
N CYS A 586 2.37 -9.93 -9.76
CA CYS A 586 2.71 -9.98 -11.18
C CYS A 586 1.74 -10.91 -11.91
N GLU A 587 1.15 -10.41 -13.00
CA GLU A 587 0.20 -11.14 -13.85
C GLU A 587 0.72 -11.21 -15.29
N VAL A 588 0.44 -12.32 -15.97
CA VAL A 588 0.75 -12.49 -17.40
C VAL A 588 -0.49 -12.96 -18.12
N PHE A 589 -0.79 -12.28 -19.22
CA PHE A 589 -1.94 -12.52 -20.09
C PHE A 589 -1.47 -13.08 -21.43
N GLN A 590 -2.09 -14.15 -21.91
CA GLN A 590 -2.03 -14.53 -23.31
C GLN A 590 -2.94 -13.58 -24.10
N VAL A 591 -2.42 -12.98 -25.18
CA VAL A 591 -3.18 -12.09 -26.04
C VAL A 591 -3.67 -12.87 -27.25
N ILE A 592 -4.96 -13.16 -27.28
CA ILE A 592 -5.63 -13.87 -28.38
C ILE A 592 -6.35 -12.84 -29.24
N LYS A 593 -6.06 -12.81 -30.55
CA LYS A 593 -6.70 -11.91 -31.52
C LYS A 593 -7.78 -12.67 -32.30
N GLU A 594 -9.03 -12.29 -32.11
CA GLU A 594 -10.18 -12.76 -32.91
C GLU A 594 -10.41 -11.81 -34.10
N GLU A 595 -10.15 -12.26 -35.32
CA GLU A 595 -10.46 -11.49 -36.54
C GLU A 595 -11.84 -11.87 -37.07
N PHE A 596 -12.77 -10.90 -37.10
CA PHE A 596 -14.11 -11.11 -37.64
C PHE A 596 -14.06 -11.20 -39.18
N LYS A 597 -13.95 -12.43 -39.69
CA LYS A 597 -14.25 -12.72 -41.09
C LYS A 597 -15.71 -12.38 -41.35
N LYS A 598 -15.96 -11.30 -42.10
CA LYS A 598 -17.25 -11.08 -42.75
C LYS A 598 -17.48 -12.24 -43.71
N ASN A 599 -18.49 -13.07 -43.42
CA ASN A 599 -19.06 -13.93 -44.45
C ASN A 599 -19.70 -13.02 -45.50
N VAL A 600 -19.32 -13.22 -46.76
CA VAL A 600 -19.79 -12.48 -47.94
C VAL A 600 -20.86 -13.32 -48.65
#